data_AF-I7BZY4-F1
#
_entry.id   AF-I7BZY4-F1
#
_cell.length_a   1.000
_cell.length_b   1.000
_cell.length_c   1.000
_cell.angle_alpha   90.00
_cell.angle_beta   90.00
_cell.angle_gamma   90.00
#
_symmetry.space_group_name_H-M   'P 1'
#
loop_
_entity.id
_entity.type
_entity.pdbx_description
1 polymer ?
#
loop_
_entity_poly.entity_id
_entity_poly.type
_entity_poly.pdbx_seq_one_letter_code
_entity_poly.pdbx_strand_id
1 'polypeptide(L)'
;MLDLDPTALGLEFGGGAVIGGIIGFAAKKIAKLLAIIVGVQLMAFRYLESQGIIIVDWNRLSAGLLKTQARAGDAANSHWIHSLLSTFSIGAGFTGGFLIGFRRG
;
A
#
# COMPACT_ATOMS: atom_id res chain seq x y z
N MET A 1 -5.67 -11.75 -34.40
CA MET A 1 -6.91 -11.57 -33.62
C MET A 1 -6.67 -12.29 -32.30
N LEU A 2 -6.68 -11.58 -31.18
CA LEU A 2 -6.58 -12.19 -29.85
C LEU A 2 -7.93 -12.85 -29.57
N ASP A 3 -8.01 -14.18 -29.66
CA ASP A 3 -9.14 -14.95 -29.13
C ASP A 3 -9.10 -14.83 -27.60
N LEU A 4 -9.69 -13.74 -27.11
CA LEU A 4 -9.92 -13.52 -25.69
C LEU A 4 -11.11 -14.39 -25.28
N ASP A 5 -10.83 -15.64 -24.91
CA ASP A 5 -11.82 -16.54 -24.36
C ASP A 5 -12.32 -15.96 -23.02
N PRO A 6 -13.59 -15.50 -22.93
CA PRO A 6 -14.13 -14.83 -21.73
C PRO A 6 -14.11 -15.76 -20.51
N THR A 7 -14.07 -17.07 -20.73
CA THR A 7 -14.00 -18.10 -19.69
C THR A 7 -12.61 -18.19 -19.08
N ALA A 8 -11.56 -18.13 -19.91
CA ALA A 8 -10.17 -18.11 -19.45
C ALA A 8 -9.86 -16.79 -18.72
N LEU A 9 -10.33 -15.66 -19.27
CA LEU A 9 -10.26 -14.35 -18.62
C LEU A 9 -10.97 -14.35 -17.25
N GLY A 10 -12.20 -14.89 -17.15
CA GLY A 10 -12.91 -14.96 -15.88
C GLY A 10 -12.18 -15.76 -14.81
N LEU A 11 -11.51 -16.85 -15.20
CA LEU A 11 -10.74 -17.69 -14.30
C LEU A 11 -9.44 -17.01 -13.83
N GLU A 12 -8.71 -16.37 -14.74
CA GLU A 12 -7.48 -15.61 -14.41
C GLU A 12 -7.79 -14.38 -13.54
N PHE A 13 -8.84 -13.63 -13.86
CA PHE A 13 -9.30 -12.49 -13.07
C PHE A 13 -9.81 -12.94 -11.69
N GLY A 14 -10.57 -14.03 -11.61
CA GLY A 14 -11.08 -14.59 -10.36
C GLY A 14 -9.96 -15.07 -9.43
N GLY A 15 -8.96 -15.76 -9.99
CA GLY A 15 -7.77 -16.18 -9.25
C GLY A 15 -6.98 -14.98 -8.69
N GLY A 16 -6.74 -13.97 -9.53
CA GLY A 16 -6.10 -12.72 -9.12
C GLY A 16 -6.86 -12.00 -8.00
N ALA A 17 -8.19 -11.95 -8.07
CA ALA A 17 -9.04 -11.29 -7.06
C ALA A 17 -9.01 -12.00 -5.69
N VAL A 18 -8.97 -13.33 -5.66
CA VAL A 18 -8.87 -14.07 -4.39
C VAL A 18 -7.51 -13.80 -3.72
N ILE A 19 -6.43 -13.90 -4.48
CA ILE A 19 -5.07 -13.65 -3.98
C ILE A 19 -4.93 -12.20 -3.51
N GLY A 20 -5.39 -11.26 -4.34
CA GLY A 20 -5.45 -9.83 -4.00
C GLY A 20 -6.22 -9.61 -2.70
N GLY A 21 -7.39 -10.24 -2.55
CA GLY A 21 -8.22 -10.12 -1.35
C GLY A 21 -7.55 -10.60 -0.07
N ILE A 22 -6.86 -11.74 -0.10
CA ILE A 22 -6.13 -12.26 1.06
C ILE A 22 -4.99 -11.30 1.43
N ILE A 23 -4.23 -10.84 0.44
CA ILE A 23 -3.11 -9.92 0.64
C ILE A 23 -3.61 -8.56 1.16
N GLY A 24 -4.69 -8.02 0.60
CA GLY A 24 -5.30 -6.77 1.03
C GLY A 24 -5.77 -6.84 2.49
N PHE A 25 -6.38 -7.95 2.89
CA PHE A 25 -6.80 -8.18 4.27
C PHE A 25 -5.61 -8.20 5.24
N ALA A 26 -4.52 -8.90 4.88
CA ALA A 26 -3.30 -8.92 5.68
C ALA A 26 -2.64 -7.54 5.75
N ALA A 27 -2.57 -6.83 4.62
CA ALA A 27 -1.99 -5.50 4.53
C ALA A 27 -2.66 -4.50 5.48
N LYS A 28 -4.00 -4.57 5.65
CA LYS A 28 -4.69 -3.68 6.61
C LYS A 28 -4.31 -3.94 8.06
N LYS A 29 -4.10 -5.20 8.46
CA LYS A 29 -3.65 -5.52 9.82
C LYS A 29 -2.25 -4.97 10.08
N ILE A 30 -1.35 -5.11 9.11
CA ILE A 30 0.01 -4.55 9.19
C ILE A 30 -0.05 -3.02 9.25
N ALA A 31 -0.89 -2.38 8.42
CA ALA A 31 -1.09 -0.93 8.44
C ALA A 31 -1.61 -0.43 9.80
N LYS A 32 -2.59 -1.12 10.40
CA LYS A 32 -3.10 -0.79 11.75
C LYS A 32 -1.98 -0.90 12.80
N LEU A 33 -1.18 -1.96 12.77
CA LEU A 33 -0.07 -2.16 13.70
C LEU A 33 0.99 -1.06 13.56
N LEU A 34 1.40 -0.73 12.33
CA LEU A 34 2.35 0.34 12.05
C LEU A 34 1.81 1.70 12.49
N ALA A 35 0.52 1.98 12.27
CA ALA A 35 -0.10 3.22 12.71
C ALA A 35 -0.04 3.38 14.24
N ILE A 36 -0.26 2.30 14.99
CA ILE A 36 -0.12 2.31 16.45
C ILE A 36 1.33 2.57 16.87
N ILE A 37 2.29 1.83 16.31
CA ILE A 37 3.72 1.98 16.67
C ILE A 37 4.20 3.41 16.39
N VAL A 38 3.93 3.93 15.19
CA VAL A 38 4.32 5.28 14.80
C VAL A 38 3.60 6.32 15.67
N GLY A 39 2.30 6.15 15.93
CA GLY A 39 1.53 7.05 16.77
C GLY A 39 2.09 7.16 18.20
N VAL A 40 2.41 6.02 18.82
CA VAL A 40 3.03 5.96 20.16
C VAL A 40 4.39 6.63 20.15
N GLN A 41 5.21 6.39 19.12
CA GLN A 41 6.53 6.99 19.01
C GLN A 41 6.47 8.52 18.85
N LEU A 42 5.54 9.03 18.04
CA LEU A 42 5.29 10.46 17.92
C LEU A 42 4.78 11.08 19.22
N MET A 43 3.91 10.37 19.96
CA MET A 43 3.45 10.81 21.27
C MET A 43 4.61 10.89 22.28
N ALA A 44 5.51 9.91 22.28
CA ALA A 44 6.71 9.91 23.11
C ALA A 44 7.63 11.10 22.79
N PHE A 45 7.86 11.40 21.51
CA PHE A 45 8.65 12.58 21.12
C PHE A 45 7.99 13.89 21.52
N ARG A 46 6.67 14.02 21.34
CA ARG A 46 5.93 15.20 21.76
C ARG A 46 5.98 15.39 23.28
N TYR A 47 5.96 14.30 24.05
CA TYR A 47 6.10 14.32 25.49
C TYR A 47 7.49 14.80 25.91
N LEU A 48 8.56 14.23 25.36
CA LEU A 48 9.94 14.65 25.67
C LEU A 48 10.20 16.11 25.27
N GLU A 49 9.60 16.58 24.18
CA GLU A 49 9.62 17.99 23.78
C GLU A 49 8.91 18.87 24.81
N SER A 50 7.75 18.45 25.33
CA SER A 50 7.03 19.18 26.38
C SER A 50 7.82 19.31 27.69
N GLN A 51 8.68 18.33 27.99
CA GLN A 51 9.57 18.34 29.15
C GLN A 51 10.86 19.14 28.91
N GLY A 52 11.06 19.69 27.70
CA GLY A 52 12.27 20.43 27.33
C GLY A 52 13.51 19.54 27.20
N ILE A 53 13.35 18.22 27.10
CA ILE A 53 14.48 17.27 26.99
C ILE A 53 15.02 17.24 25.56
N ILE A 54 14.13 17.36 24.56
CA ILE A 54 14.47 17.36 23.13
C ILE A 54 13.73 18.47 22.38
N ILE A 55 14.23 18.87 21.22
CA ILE A 55 13.53 19.76 20.29
C ILE A 55 13.20 18.94 19.04
N VAL A 56 11.93 18.94 18.63
CA VAL A 56 11.45 18.17 17.46
C VAL A 56 11.13 19.13 16.33
N ASP A 57 11.83 19.01 15.20
CA ASP A 57 11.52 19.79 13.99
C ASP A 57 10.38 19.11 13.21
N TRP A 58 9.15 19.54 13.53
CA TRP A 58 7.93 19.05 12.89
C TRP A 58 7.86 19.32 11.39
N ASN A 59 8.53 20.36 10.90
CA ASN A 59 8.56 20.71 9.48
C ASN A 59 9.47 19.77 8.68
N ARG A 60 10.63 19.40 9.26
CA ARG A 60 11.48 18.36 8.66
C ARG A 60 10.83 16.99 8.68
N LEU A 61 10.09 16.67 9.74
CA LEU A 61 9.37 15.39 9.85
C LEU A 61 8.30 15.26 8.75
N SER A 62 7.47 16.29 8.56
CA SER A 62 6.44 16.30 7.51
C SER A 62 7.04 16.30 6.10
N ALA A 63 8.11 17.08 5.87
CA ALA A 63 8.81 17.09 4.59
C ALA A 63 9.46 15.73 4.27
N GLY A 64 9.98 15.03 5.28
CA GLY A 64 10.51 13.67 5.14
C GLY A 64 9.42 12.66 4.71
N LEU A 65 8.22 12.79 5.27
CA LEU A 65 7.07 11.96 4.90
C LEU A 65 6.63 12.23 3.44
N LEU A 66 6.52 13.50 3.04
CA LEU A 66 6.20 13.89 1.67
C LEU A 66 7.22 13.36 0.66
N LYS A 67 8.52 13.46 0.96
CA LYS A 67 9.59 12.91 0.12
C LYS A 67 9.52 11.40 0.01
N THR A 68 9.16 10.72 1.09
CA THR A 68 9.00 9.26 1.10
C THR A 68 7.80 8.83 0.25
N GLN A 69 6.69 9.56 0.34
CA GLN A 69 5.52 9.35 -0.51
C GLN A 69 5.84 9.61 -1.98
N ALA A 70 6.55 10.69 -2.30
CA ALA A 70 6.98 10.98 -3.67
C ALA A 70 7.87 9.85 -4.23
N ARG A 71 8.86 9.39 -3.46
CA ARG A 71 9.69 8.24 -3.84
C ARG A 71 8.91 6.95 -4.00
N ALA A 72 7.88 6.72 -3.18
CA ALA A 72 7.00 5.56 -3.33
C ALA A 72 6.19 5.65 -4.63
N GLY A 73 5.74 6.84 -5.03
CA GLY A 73 5.10 7.11 -6.32
C GLY A 73 6.05 6.93 -7.50
N ASP A 74 7.30 7.38 -7.39
CA ASP A 74 8.31 7.17 -8.43
C ASP A 74 8.70 5.70 -8.56
N ALA A 75 8.83 5.01 -7.41
CA ALA A 75 9.00 3.56 -7.38
C ALA A 75 7.77 2.84 -7.96
N ALA A 76 6.57 3.43 -7.82
CA ALA A 76 5.36 2.93 -8.45
C ALA A 76 5.41 3.04 -10.00
N ASN A 77 6.26 3.92 -10.52
CA ASN A 77 6.49 4.13 -11.96
C ASN A 77 7.67 3.30 -12.50
N SER A 78 8.22 2.37 -11.70
CA SER A 78 9.36 1.56 -12.08
C SER A 78 9.04 0.48 -13.13
N HIS A 79 10.07 0.00 -13.82
CA HIS A 79 10.01 -1.05 -14.84
C HIS A 79 9.24 -2.32 -14.41
N TRP A 80 9.32 -2.72 -13.14
CA TRP A 80 8.60 -3.89 -12.62
C TRP A 80 7.08 -3.68 -12.52
N ILE A 81 6.61 -2.46 -12.25
CA ILE A 81 5.18 -2.15 -12.33
C ILE A 81 4.76 -2.04 -13.77
N HIS A 82 5.57 -1.45 -14.64
CA HIS A 82 5.32 -1.49 -16.08
C HIS A 82 5.15 -2.93 -16.61
N SER A 83 5.92 -3.90 -16.09
CA SER A 83 5.76 -5.33 -16.40
C SER A 83 4.47 -5.95 -15.82
N LEU A 84 4.02 -5.51 -14.64
CA LEU A 84 2.72 -5.90 -14.10
C LEU A 84 1.56 -5.25 -14.87
N LEU A 85 1.75 -4.01 -15.34
CA LEU A 85 0.82 -3.27 -16.18
C LEU A 85 0.69 -3.90 -17.57
N SER A 86 1.76 -4.48 -18.13
CA SER A 86 1.69 -5.24 -19.38
C SER A 86 0.96 -6.58 -19.24
N THR A 87 0.82 -7.12 -18.02
CA THR A 87 0.06 -8.35 -17.69
C THR A 87 -1.33 -8.00 -17.11
N PHE A 88 -1.90 -6.86 -17.55
CA PHE A 88 -3.05 -6.21 -16.91
C PHE A 88 -4.32 -7.07 -16.75
N SER A 89 -4.50 -8.13 -17.57
CA SER A 89 -5.63 -9.06 -17.40
C SER A 89 -5.65 -9.65 -15.99
N ILE A 90 -4.49 -10.04 -15.47
CA ILE A 90 -4.36 -10.57 -14.10
C ILE A 90 -4.35 -9.43 -13.07
N GLY A 91 -3.84 -8.25 -13.45
CA GLY A 91 -3.73 -7.08 -12.58
C GLY A 91 -5.08 -6.47 -12.17
N ALA A 92 -6.05 -6.39 -13.07
CA ALA A 92 -7.36 -5.80 -12.78
C ALA A 92 -8.17 -6.65 -11.76
N GLY A 93 -8.14 -7.98 -11.89
CA GLY A 93 -8.72 -8.89 -10.90
C GLY A 93 -8.04 -8.74 -9.53
N PHE A 94 -6.70 -8.71 -9.51
CA PHE A 94 -5.90 -8.52 -8.30
C PHE A 94 -6.21 -7.20 -7.58
N THR A 95 -6.20 -6.06 -8.28
CA THR A 95 -6.46 -4.76 -7.65
C THR A 95 -7.88 -4.68 -7.08
N GLY A 96 -8.87 -5.21 -7.81
CA GLY A 96 -10.26 -5.29 -7.32
C GLY A 96 -10.37 -6.15 -6.05
N GLY A 97 -9.76 -7.34 -6.08
CA GLY A 97 -9.66 -8.21 -4.92
C GLY A 97 -8.96 -7.56 -3.74
N PHE A 98 -7.80 -6.96 -3.97
CA PHE A 98 -6.99 -6.26 -2.98
C PHE A 98 -7.74 -5.13 -2.30
N LEU A 99 -8.43 -4.27 -3.06
CA LEU A 99 -9.21 -3.18 -2.48
C LEU A 99 -10.35 -3.71 -1.61
N ILE A 100 -11.05 -4.76 -2.04
CA ILE A 100 -12.12 -5.39 -1.25
C ILE A 100 -11.57 -6.03 0.03
N GLY A 101 -10.48 -6.79 -0.09
CA GLY A 101 -9.79 -7.41 1.03
C GLY A 101 -9.26 -6.38 2.03
N PHE A 102 -8.63 -5.32 1.53
CA PHE A 102 -8.17 -4.19 2.32
C PHE A 102 -9.33 -3.45 2.98
N ARG A 103 -10.48 -3.27 2.33
CA ARG A 103 -11.63 -2.62 2.98
C ARG A 103 -12.18 -3.48 4.13
N ARG A 104 -12.16 -4.80 4.00
CA ARG A 104 -12.66 -5.77 5.00
C ARG A 104 -11.67 -6.14 6.12
N GLY A 105 -10.37 -5.90 5.97
CA GLY A 105 -9.34 -6.12 7.01
C GLY A 105 -9.37 -5.16 8.18
#